data_AF-A0A2H4U6Y6-F1
#
_entry.id   AF-A0A2H4U6Y6-F1
#
_cell.length_a   1.000
_cell.length_b   1.000
_cell.length_c   1.000
_cell.angle_alpha   90.00
_cell.angle_beta   90.00
_cell.angle_gamma   90.00
#
_symmetry.space_group_name_H-M   'P 1'
#
loop_
_entity.id
_entity.type
_entity.pdbx_description
1 polymer ?
#
loop_
_entity_poly.entity_id
_entity_poly.type
_entity_poly.pdbx_seq_one_letter_code
_entity_poly.pdbx_strand_id
1 'polypeptide(L)'
;MVFPVTRMRRYRKNSKIRDIVRETKLDKEDLIYPIFFKEELRGDEKEPIESMPGEYRYSLNAGIEFAKQLEEKGLKSIIVFGVPLPESKDEVASPDYSSTGIVQRAIRELKKQTDLVVIGDVCLCQYTSHGHCGLIKENDDTDDGVEILNDESLEYLAKVAVSYAKAGVDIVAPSDMMDGRVDAIRTALDENGFYNVMIMSYSAKYASAFYEPFRAAADSSPTHGNRKSYQMDPANALEAIRECELDVIEGADFLMVKPALPYLDIIKTIREEFTLPLVSYNVSGEYSMIMAAIEKGFLTENAILESLISIKRAGSDLIITNFASYVLLNDLL
;
A
#
# COMPACT_ATOMS: atom_id res chain seq x y z
N MET A 1 -40.37 2.52 12.96
CA MET A 1 -40.99 1.53 12.05
C MET A 1 -41.15 0.20 12.79
N VAL A 2 -42.35 -0.38 12.85
CA VAL A 2 -42.64 -1.56 13.71
C VAL A 2 -43.07 -2.78 12.88
N PHE A 3 -42.65 -3.97 13.29
CA PHE A 3 -43.18 -5.23 12.75
C PHE A 3 -44.67 -5.35 13.12
N PRO A 4 -45.57 -5.78 12.20
CA PRO A 4 -45.31 -6.39 10.90
C PRO A 4 -45.34 -5.43 9.70
N VAL A 5 -45.54 -4.11 9.92
CA VAL A 5 -45.64 -3.10 8.85
C VAL A 5 -44.34 -3.05 8.05
N THR A 6 -43.21 -2.98 8.75
CA THR A 6 -41.87 -3.00 8.14
C THR A 6 -41.28 -4.41 8.18
N ARG A 7 -40.84 -4.92 7.03
CA ARG A 7 -40.23 -6.26 6.90
C ARG A 7 -38.98 -6.17 6.03
N MET A 8 -37.80 -6.17 6.67
CA MET A 8 -36.52 -6.04 5.96
C MET A 8 -36.25 -7.19 4.97
N ARG A 9 -36.87 -8.36 5.17
CA ARG A 9 -36.80 -9.48 4.20
C ARG A 9 -37.41 -9.14 2.83
N ARG A 10 -38.23 -8.09 2.70
CA ARG A 10 -38.77 -7.64 1.40
C ARG A 10 -37.63 -7.23 0.45
N TYR A 11 -36.64 -6.51 0.97
CA TYR A 11 -35.43 -6.14 0.22
C TYR A 11 -34.54 -7.34 -0.14
N ARG A 12 -34.68 -8.47 0.56
CA ARG A 12 -33.78 -9.63 0.43
C ARG A 12 -34.38 -10.78 -0.39
N LYS A 13 -35.62 -10.63 -0.88
CA LYS A 13 -36.42 -11.72 -1.46
C LYS A 13 -35.75 -12.46 -2.63
N ASN A 14 -35.06 -11.75 -3.52
CA ASN A 14 -34.33 -12.32 -4.64
C ASN A 14 -33.17 -11.39 -5.07
N SER A 15 -32.30 -11.88 -5.95
CA SER A 15 -31.13 -11.13 -6.43
C SER A 15 -31.53 -9.79 -7.07
N LYS A 16 -32.50 -9.80 -7.98
CA LYS A 16 -32.98 -8.58 -8.68
C LYS A 16 -33.33 -7.44 -7.73
N ILE A 17 -34.01 -7.74 -6.62
CA ILE A 17 -34.34 -6.73 -5.61
C ILE A 17 -33.09 -6.31 -4.83
N ARG A 18 -32.24 -7.27 -4.42
CA ARG A 18 -30.99 -6.96 -3.72
C ARG A 18 -30.06 -6.09 -4.56
N ASP A 19 -30.04 -6.27 -5.87
CA ASP A 19 -29.16 -5.51 -6.78
C ASP A 19 -29.57 -4.03 -6.86
N ILE A 20 -30.87 -3.72 -6.91
CA ILE A 20 -31.35 -2.32 -7.00
C ILE A 20 -31.31 -1.57 -5.66
N VAL A 21 -31.25 -2.27 -4.54
CA VAL A 21 -31.14 -1.63 -3.21
C VAL A 21 -29.74 -1.71 -2.61
N ARG A 22 -28.76 -2.22 -3.36
CA ARG A 22 -27.37 -2.37 -2.90
C ARG A 22 -26.75 -0.98 -2.72
N GLU A 23 -26.24 -0.72 -1.53
CA GLU A 23 -25.63 0.56 -1.16
C GLU A 23 -24.18 0.70 -1.65
N THR A 24 -23.44 -0.41 -1.70
CA THR A 24 -22.01 -0.43 -2.04
C THR A 24 -21.76 -1.34 -3.24
N LYS A 25 -21.04 -0.83 -4.23
CA LYS A 25 -20.50 -1.60 -5.35
C LYS A 25 -18.99 -1.54 -5.31
N LEU A 26 -18.35 -2.58 -5.81
CA LEU A 26 -16.92 -2.66 -6.01
C LEU A 26 -16.71 -2.73 -7.52
N ASP A 27 -15.95 -1.80 -8.06
CA ASP A 27 -15.63 -1.72 -9.48
C ASP A 27 -14.14 -2.01 -9.70
N LYS A 28 -13.74 -2.32 -10.94
CA LYS A 28 -12.34 -2.69 -11.24
C LYS A 28 -11.37 -1.53 -11.01
N GLU A 29 -11.85 -0.31 -11.24
CA GLU A 29 -11.16 0.95 -11.04
C GLU A 29 -10.84 1.22 -9.57
N ASP A 30 -11.55 0.58 -8.63
CA ASP A 30 -11.29 0.71 -7.20
C ASP A 30 -10.02 -0.01 -6.75
N LEU A 31 -9.47 -0.90 -7.60
CA LEU A 31 -8.39 -1.80 -7.22
C LEU A 31 -7.01 -1.25 -7.65
N ILE A 32 -6.08 -1.24 -6.70
CA ILE A 32 -4.66 -1.02 -6.92
C ILE A 32 -3.93 -2.34 -6.67
N TYR A 33 -3.17 -2.84 -7.66
CA TYR A 33 -2.39 -4.06 -7.47
C TYR A 33 -0.97 -3.74 -6.94
N PRO A 34 -0.52 -4.33 -5.83
CA PRO A 34 0.87 -4.24 -5.39
C PRO A 34 1.75 -5.26 -6.12
N ILE A 35 2.81 -4.79 -6.79
CA ILE A 35 3.75 -5.63 -7.55
C ILE A 35 5.17 -5.53 -6.99
N PHE A 36 5.88 -6.66 -6.94
CA PHE A 36 7.24 -6.76 -6.41
C PHE A 36 8.24 -7.02 -7.53
N PHE A 37 9.22 -6.14 -7.69
CA PHE A 37 10.33 -6.32 -8.63
C PHE A 37 11.61 -6.67 -7.87
N LYS A 38 12.15 -7.87 -8.10
CA LYS A 38 13.40 -8.33 -7.48
C LYS A 38 14.57 -8.09 -8.43
N GLU A 39 15.54 -7.31 -7.96
CA GLU A 39 16.66 -6.84 -8.78
C GLU A 39 17.57 -7.97 -9.25
N GLU A 40 17.63 -9.09 -8.53
CA GLU A 40 18.45 -10.26 -8.91
C GLU A 40 17.90 -11.01 -10.13
N LEU A 41 16.58 -11.02 -10.31
CA LEU A 41 15.92 -11.82 -11.35
C LEU A 41 16.16 -11.26 -12.76
N ARG A 42 16.19 -12.15 -13.76
CA ARG A 42 16.51 -11.83 -15.17
C ARG A 42 15.46 -12.38 -16.12
N GLY A 43 15.42 -11.86 -17.35
CA GLY A 43 14.54 -12.36 -18.40
C GLY A 43 13.08 -12.44 -17.93
N ASP A 44 12.45 -13.60 -18.07
CA ASP A 44 11.04 -13.85 -17.70
C ASP A 44 10.90 -14.57 -16.35
N GLU A 45 11.91 -14.48 -15.49
CA GLU A 45 11.90 -15.12 -14.17
C GLU A 45 10.89 -14.50 -13.21
N LYS A 46 10.31 -15.38 -12.38
CA LYS A 46 9.51 -15.03 -11.21
C LYS A 46 9.81 -15.98 -10.07
N GLU A 47 9.80 -15.47 -8.84
CA GLU A 47 10.06 -16.21 -7.61
C GLU A 47 8.81 -16.19 -6.73
N PRO A 48 8.26 -17.34 -6.34
CA PRO A 48 7.06 -17.38 -5.50
C PRO A 48 7.33 -16.81 -4.10
N ILE A 49 6.34 -16.12 -3.53
CA ILE A 49 6.39 -15.65 -2.15
C ILE A 49 5.68 -16.68 -1.28
N GLU A 50 6.45 -17.50 -0.54
CA GLU A 50 5.90 -18.63 0.24
C GLU A 50 4.80 -18.23 1.22
N SER A 51 4.94 -17.05 1.85
CA SER A 51 3.99 -16.51 2.82
C SER A 51 2.70 -15.96 2.18
N MET A 52 2.66 -15.81 0.85
CA MET A 52 1.55 -15.23 0.09
C MET A 52 1.25 -16.11 -1.14
N PRO A 53 0.51 -17.22 -0.96
CA PRO A 53 0.25 -18.17 -2.03
C PRO A 53 -0.39 -17.50 -3.25
N GLY A 54 0.23 -17.66 -4.44
CA GLY A 54 -0.23 -17.05 -5.68
C GLY A 54 0.45 -15.73 -6.04
N GLU A 55 1.23 -15.13 -5.13
CA GLU A 55 2.00 -13.93 -5.36
C GLU A 55 3.48 -14.25 -5.64
N TYR A 56 4.13 -13.38 -6.43
CA TYR A 56 5.49 -13.57 -6.88
C TYR A 56 6.29 -12.27 -6.79
N ARG A 57 7.60 -12.41 -6.67
CA ARG A 57 8.58 -11.40 -7.05
C ARG A 57 8.93 -11.61 -8.52
N TYR A 58 8.96 -10.54 -9.30
CA TYR A 58 9.19 -10.61 -10.73
C TYR A 58 10.55 -10.03 -11.09
N SER A 59 11.17 -10.56 -12.14
CA SER A 59 12.12 -9.79 -12.93
C SER A 59 11.44 -8.55 -13.52
N LEU A 60 12.23 -7.59 -14.02
CA LEU A 60 11.68 -6.42 -14.69
C LEU A 60 10.75 -6.82 -15.85
N ASN A 61 11.20 -7.65 -16.80
CA ASN A 61 10.38 -7.97 -17.97
C ASN A 61 9.12 -8.77 -17.59
N ALA A 62 9.24 -9.76 -16.71
CA ALA A 62 8.10 -10.58 -16.29
C ALA A 62 7.03 -9.74 -15.57
N GLY A 63 7.45 -8.79 -14.73
CA GLY A 63 6.52 -7.93 -14.00
C GLY A 63 5.79 -6.95 -14.92
N ILE A 64 6.48 -6.39 -15.92
CA ILE A 64 5.83 -5.52 -16.93
C ILE A 64 4.82 -6.32 -17.77
N GLU A 65 5.17 -7.53 -18.20
CA GLU A 65 4.25 -8.37 -18.95
C GLU A 65 3.02 -8.77 -18.13
N PHE A 66 3.21 -9.07 -16.85
CA PHE A 66 2.09 -9.35 -15.95
C PHE A 66 1.20 -8.11 -15.73
N ALA A 67 1.80 -6.92 -15.60
CA ALA A 67 1.05 -5.68 -15.47
C ALA A 67 0.16 -5.41 -16.70
N LYS A 68 0.65 -5.67 -17.92
CA LYS A 68 -0.16 -5.58 -19.15
C LYS A 68 -1.34 -6.54 -19.15
N GLN A 69 -1.14 -7.78 -18.71
CA GLN A 69 -2.24 -8.76 -18.60
C GLN A 69 -3.33 -8.28 -17.63
N LEU A 70 -2.96 -7.67 -16.50
CA LEU A 70 -3.92 -7.11 -15.57
C LEU A 70 -4.62 -5.86 -16.13
N GLU A 71 -3.90 -5.00 -16.85
CA GLU A 71 -4.46 -3.86 -17.57
C GLU A 71 -5.52 -4.29 -18.60
N GLU A 72 -5.23 -5.32 -19.41
CA GLU A 72 -6.19 -5.92 -20.35
C GLU A 72 -7.47 -6.43 -19.66
N LYS A 73 -7.34 -6.88 -18.40
CA LYS A 73 -8.49 -7.31 -17.57
C LYS A 73 -9.24 -6.15 -16.89
N GLY A 74 -8.72 -4.93 -17.00
CA GLY A 74 -9.36 -3.69 -16.55
C GLY A 74 -8.70 -3.01 -15.36
N LEU A 75 -7.54 -3.49 -14.89
CA LEU A 75 -6.77 -2.79 -13.84
C LEU A 75 -6.41 -1.38 -14.32
N LYS A 76 -6.50 -0.39 -13.43
CA LYS A 76 -6.17 1.02 -13.73
C LYS A 76 -4.92 1.54 -13.03
N SER A 77 -4.51 0.90 -11.94
CA SER A 77 -3.43 1.41 -11.11
C SER A 77 -2.61 0.30 -10.47
N ILE A 78 -1.32 0.56 -10.30
CA ILE A 78 -0.36 -0.39 -9.75
C ILE A 78 0.60 0.34 -8.80
N ILE A 79 0.91 -0.28 -7.68
CA ILE A 79 1.93 0.22 -6.75
C ILE A 79 3.16 -0.67 -6.79
N VAL A 80 4.32 -0.04 -6.96
CA VAL A 80 5.61 -0.70 -7.22
C VAL A 80 6.40 -0.81 -5.93
N PHE A 81 6.85 -2.03 -5.62
CA PHE A 81 7.79 -2.32 -4.55
C PHE A 81 9.07 -2.94 -5.13
N GLY A 82 10.23 -2.41 -4.73
CA GLY A 82 11.52 -2.97 -5.10
C GLY A 82 12.05 -3.94 -4.04
N VAL A 83 12.75 -4.97 -4.50
CA VAL A 83 13.59 -5.85 -3.66
C VAL A 83 15.01 -5.74 -4.21
N PRO A 84 15.88 -4.90 -3.61
CA PRO A 84 17.23 -4.66 -4.10
C PRO A 84 18.14 -5.86 -3.84
N LEU A 85 19.35 -5.82 -4.43
CA LEU A 85 20.41 -6.75 -4.07
C LEU A 85 20.80 -6.60 -2.58
N PRO A 86 20.91 -7.68 -1.79
CA PRO A 86 21.24 -7.59 -0.37
C PRO A 86 22.53 -6.81 -0.09
N GLU A 87 23.55 -6.98 -0.94
CA GLU A 87 24.86 -6.31 -0.82
C GLU A 87 24.85 -4.83 -1.20
N SER A 88 23.78 -4.33 -1.83
CA SER A 88 23.65 -2.91 -2.16
C SER A 88 22.99 -2.10 -1.04
N LYS A 89 22.34 -2.76 -0.07
CA LYS A 89 21.73 -2.10 1.09
C LYS A 89 22.79 -1.41 1.94
N ASP A 90 22.53 -0.17 2.33
CA ASP A 90 23.42 0.63 3.17
C ASP A 90 22.64 1.40 4.25
N GLU A 91 23.30 2.17 5.10
CA GLU A 91 22.64 2.84 6.24
C GLU A 91 21.70 3.99 5.83
N VAL A 92 21.80 4.46 4.58
CA VAL A 92 21.08 5.64 4.09
C VAL A 92 20.14 5.33 2.92
N ALA A 93 19.96 4.05 2.59
CA ALA A 93 19.17 3.59 1.46
C ALA A 93 19.59 4.19 0.11
N SER A 94 20.90 4.32 -0.14
CA SER A 94 21.39 4.93 -1.39
C SER A 94 20.89 4.30 -2.70
N PRO A 95 20.60 2.98 -2.77
CA PRO A 95 20.02 2.41 -3.99
C PRO A 95 18.60 2.90 -4.28
N ASP A 96 17.84 3.35 -3.27
CA ASP A 96 16.43 3.72 -3.42
C ASP A 96 16.23 5.03 -4.18
N TYR A 97 17.18 5.96 -4.09
CA TYR A 97 17.17 7.21 -4.87
C TYR A 97 18.17 7.19 -6.03
N SER A 98 18.69 6.03 -6.38
CA SER A 98 19.54 5.85 -7.56
C SER A 98 18.71 5.92 -8.85
N SER A 99 19.15 6.73 -9.82
CA SER A 99 18.46 6.82 -11.13
C SER A 99 18.33 5.47 -11.86
N THR A 100 19.18 4.50 -11.53
CA THR A 100 19.21 3.14 -12.10
C THR A 100 18.63 2.07 -11.17
N GLY A 101 18.06 2.45 -10.03
CA GLY A 101 17.42 1.51 -9.10
C GLY A 101 16.27 0.73 -9.75
N ILE A 102 15.94 -0.42 -9.15
CA ILE A 102 14.93 -1.33 -9.70
C ILE A 102 13.55 -0.69 -9.83
N VAL A 103 13.15 0.16 -8.87
CA VAL A 103 11.86 0.87 -8.88
C VAL A 103 11.83 1.92 -9.99
N GLN A 104 12.87 2.74 -10.15
CA GLN A 104 12.95 3.72 -11.23
C GLN A 104 12.92 3.06 -12.62
N ARG A 105 13.59 1.91 -12.76
CA ARG A 105 13.53 1.10 -13.98
C ARG A 105 12.12 0.55 -14.23
N ALA A 106 11.47 0.02 -13.21
CA ALA A 106 10.10 -0.47 -13.29
C ALA A 106 9.11 0.65 -13.67
N ILE A 107 9.18 1.81 -13.01
CA ILE A 107 8.35 2.98 -13.33
C ILE A 107 8.52 3.37 -14.79
N ARG A 108 9.76 3.55 -15.27
CA ARG A 108 10.02 3.93 -16.68
C ARG A 108 9.42 2.93 -17.67
N GLU A 109 9.58 1.64 -17.41
CA GLU A 109 9.06 0.61 -18.31
C GLU A 109 7.53 0.48 -18.26
N LEU A 110 6.92 0.61 -17.07
CA LEU A 110 5.45 0.66 -16.94
C LEU A 110 4.89 1.86 -17.71
N LYS A 111 5.40 3.07 -17.45
CA LYS A 111 4.93 4.29 -18.14
C LYS A 111 5.14 4.27 -19.65
N LYS A 112 6.09 3.46 -20.15
CA LYS A 112 6.35 3.30 -21.57
C LYS A 112 5.45 2.26 -22.23
N GLN A 113 5.02 1.25 -21.49
CA GLN A 113 4.42 0.03 -22.05
C GLN A 113 2.99 -0.25 -21.59
N THR A 114 2.45 0.54 -20.67
CA THR A 114 1.08 0.46 -20.13
C THR A 114 0.49 1.87 -20.00
N ASP A 115 -0.83 1.97 -19.97
CA ASP A 115 -1.59 3.19 -19.63
C ASP A 115 -1.99 3.25 -18.13
N LEU A 116 -1.51 2.30 -17.32
CA LEU A 116 -1.71 2.25 -15.87
C LEU A 116 -1.20 3.53 -15.17
N VAL A 117 -1.93 3.94 -14.13
CA VAL A 117 -1.43 4.88 -13.12
C VAL A 117 -0.40 4.16 -12.26
N VAL A 118 0.82 4.69 -12.22
CA VAL A 118 1.95 4.09 -11.51
C VAL A 118 2.19 4.82 -10.20
N ILE A 119 2.18 4.07 -9.11
CA ILE A 119 2.39 4.53 -7.74
C ILE A 119 3.73 3.98 -7.24
N GLY A 120 4.60 4.84 -6.72
CA GLY A 120 5.87 4.44 -6.11
C GLY A 120 5.82 4.51 -4.59
N ASP A 121 6.10 3.40 -3.89
CA ASP A 121 6.24 3.36 -2.43
C ASP A 121 7.51 4.10 -1.99
N VAL A 122 7.37 5.21 -1.27
CA VAL A 122 8.51 6.00 -0.76
C VAL A 122 8.76 5.58 0.68
N CYS A 123 9.83 4.80 0.91
CA CYS A 123 10.22 4.31 2.22
C CYS A 123 11.63 3.74 2.17
N LEU A 124 12.44 3.93 3.21
CA LEU A 124 13.83 3.47 3.18
C LEU A 124 13.98 1.97 3.55
N CYS A 125 12.94 1.32 4.05
CA CYS A 125 13.07 0.03 4.74
C CYS A 125 13.48 -1.16 3.86
N GLN A 126 13.21 -1.15 2.55
CA GLN A 126 13.69 -2.20 1.64
C GLN A 126 15.19 -2.04 1.33
N TYR A 127 15.75 -0.86 1.57
CA TYR A 127 17.05 -0.43 1.06
C TYR A 127 18.06 -0.13 2.17
N THR A 128 17.61 0.03 3.42
CA THR A 128 18.50 0.16 4.56
C THR A 128 19.09 -1.18 4.97
N SER A 129 20.35 -1.19 5.38
CA SER A 129 21.03 -2.38 5.91
C SER A 129 20.39 -2.91 7.21
N HIS A 130 19.74 -2.03 7.98
CA HIS A 130 19.09 -2.35 9.24
C HIS A 130 17.57 -2.61 9.13
N GLY A 131 16.94 -2.30 7.99
CA GLY A 131 15.51 -2.59 7.72
C GLY A 131 14.49 -1.64 8.37
N HIS A 132 14.94 -0.50 8.93
CA HIS A 132 14.05 0.55 9.45
C HIS A 132 13.62 1.52 8.34
N CYS A 133 12.51 2.23 8.57
CA CYS A 133 11.91 3.16 7.61
C CYS A 133 12.65 4.49 7.48
N GLY A 134 13.56 4.79 8.42
CA GLY A 134 14.36 5.99 8.48
C GLY A 134 15.78 5.66 8.94
N LEU A 135 16.63 6.68 8.99
CA LEU A 135 17.96 6.61 9.57
C LEU A 135 17.88 6.31 11.07
N ILE A 136 18.93 5.69 11.60
CA ILE A 136 18.96 5.27 13.00
C ILE A 136 20.21 5.79 13.73
N LYS A 137 20.09 5.96 15.05
CA LYS A 137 21.23 6.09 15.97
C LYS A 137 20.99 5.23 17.21
N GLU A 138 22.07 4.84 17.88
CA GLU A 138 21.97 4.20 19.20
C GLU A 138 21.40 5.19 20.22
N ASN A 139 20.43 4.73 21.02
CA ASN A 139 19.87 5.49 22.13
C ASN A 139 19.30 4.56 23.21
N ASP A 140 19.96 4.52 24.37
CA ASP A 140 19.58 3.68 25.51
C ASP A 140 18.27 4.11 26.20
N ASP A 141 17.76 5.31 25.90
CA ASP A 141 16.47 5.81 26.41
C ASP A 141 15.26 5.26 25.64
N THR A 142 15.47 4.44 24.60
CA THR A 142 14.38 3.78 23.85
C THR A 142 14.27 2.29 24.20
N ASP A 143 13.08 1.72 24.08
CA ASP A 143 12.80 0.31 24.41
C ASP A 143 13.73 -0.69 23.69
N ASP A 144 14.19 -0.33 22.50
CA ASP A 144 14.98 -1.19 21.62
C ASP A 144 16.46 -0.74 21.48
N GLY A 145 16.90 0.28 22.23
CA GLY A 145 18.26 0.83 22.17
C GLY A 145 18.59 1.60 20.89
N VAL A 146 17.56 1.90 20.08
CA VAL A 146 17.66 2.54 18.77
C VAL A 146 16.63 3.66 18.66
N GLU A 147 17.04 4.83 18.20
CA GLU A 147 16.18 5.96 17.86
C GLU A 147 16.13 6.13 16.34
N ILE A 148 14.93 6.36 15.81
CA ILE A 148 14.74 6.75 14.41
C ILE A 148 14.92 8.26 14.31
N LEU A 149 15.82 8.69 13.44
CA LEU A 149 16.12 10.10 13.20
C LEU A 149 15.11 10.70 12.23
N ASN A 150 14.06 11.33 12.77
CA ASN A 150 12.94 11.85 11.99
C ASN A 150 13.39 12.82 10.88
N ASP A 151 13.92 13.97 11.28
CA ASP A 151 14.21 15.09 10.39
C ASP A 151 15.30 14.74 9.37
N GLU A 152 16.34 14.03 9.80
CA GLU A 152 17.40 13.55 8.92
C GLU A 152 16.87 12.55 7.89
N SER A 153 15.85 11.75 8.22
CA SER A 153 15.23 10.82 7.28
C SER A 153 14.44 11.54 6.19
N LEU A 154 13.84 12.71 6.49
CA LEU A 154 13.02 13.47 5.54
C LEU A 154 13.81 13.85 4.27
N GLU A 155 15.09 14.20 4.42
CA GLU A 155 15.96 14.53 3.28
C GLU A 155 16.06 13.37 2.28
N TYR A 156 16.16 12.14 2.78
CA TYR A 156 16.31 10.95 1.95
C TYR A 156 14.98 10.53 1.32
N LEU A 157 13.87 10.61 2.07
CA LEU A 157 12.52 10.37 1.54
C LEU A 157 12.21 11.33 0.38
N ALA A 158 12.56 12.61 0.53
CA ALA A 158 12.44 13.60 -0.54
C ALA A 158 13.29 13.26 -1.77
N LYS A 159 14.54 12.79 -1.58
CA LYS A 159 15.40 12.32 -2.69
C LYS A 159 14.78 11.14 -3.44
N VAL A 160 14.20 10.18 -2.72
CA VAL A 160 13.51 9.01 -3.30
C VAL A 160 12.33 9.48 -4.13
N ALA A 161 11.44 10.30 -3.57
CA ALA A 161 10.26 10.83 -4.27
C ALA A 161 10.64 11.57 -5.56
N VAL A 162 11.64 12.46 -5.51
CA VAL A 162 12.14 13.18 -6.70
C VAL A 162 12.75 12.22 -7.72
N SER A 163 13.43 11.15 -7.29
CA SER A 163 13.98 10.15 -8.20
C SER A 163 12.88 9.38 -8.95
N TYR A 164 11.76 9.09 -8.28
CA TYR A 164 10.60 8.43 -8.87
C TYR A 164 9.85 9.38 -9.81
N ALA A 165 9.72 10.65 -9.45
CA ALA A 165 9.17 11.69 -10.31
C ALA A 165 9.99 11.85 -11.60
N LYS A 166 11.33 11.85 -11.52
CA LYS A 166 12.24 11.81 -12.68
C LYS A 166 12.05 10.55 -13.55
N ALA A 167 11.60 9.45 -12.96
CA ALA A 167 11.29 8.21 -13.69
C ALA A 167 9.91 8.24 -14.37
N GLY A 168 9.05 9.21 -14.02
CA GLY A 168 7.71 9.39 -14.60
C GLY A 168 6.56 8.87 -13.75
N VAL A 169 6.76 8.68 -12.45
CA VAL A 169 5.69 8.24 -11.53
C VAL A 169 4.52 9.23 -11.53
N ASP A 170 3.29 8.72 -11.39
CA ASP A 170 2.11 9.57 -11.29
C ASP A 170 1.84 9.96 -9.82
N ILE A 171 2.09 9.02 -8.90
CA ILE A 171 1.84 9.18 -7.47
C ILE A 171 3.03 8.66 -6.66
N VAL A 172 3.52 9.45 -5.71
CA VAL A 172 4.44 8.98 -4.67
C VAL A 172 3.67 8.66 -3.40
N ALA A 173 4.02 7.56 -2.74
CA ALA A 173 3.25 7.03 -1.61
C ALA A 173 4.15 6.86 -0.38
N PRO A 174 4.39 7.93 0.42
CA PRO A 174 5.24 7.85 1.60
C PRO A 174 4.64 6.92 2.64
N SER A 175 5.35 5.83 2.93
CA SER A 175 4.92 4.79 3.87
C SER A 175 5.80 4.68 5.11
N ASP A 176 6.71 5.62 5.30
CA ASP A 176 7.71 5.67 6.37
C ASP A 176 7.16 5.98 7.77
N MET A 177 6.08 6.78 7.87
CA MET A 177 5.51 7.33 9.12
C MET A 177 6.44 8.30 9.88
N MET A 178 7.25 9.08 9.18
CA MET A 178 8.00 10.19 9.78
C MET A 178 7.12 11.44 9.88
N ASP A 179 7.25 12.22 10.95
CA ASP A 179 6.54 13.48 11.10
C ASP A 179 7.04 14.50 10.06
N GLY A 180 6.13 15.21 9.39
CA GLY A 180 6.49 16.25 8.41
C GLY A 180 6.94 15.74 7.02
N ARG A 181 6.91 14.44 6.75
CA ARG A 181 7.37 13.90 5.45
C ARG A 181 6.55 14.37 4.26
N VAL A 182 5.26 14.65 4.42
CA VAL A 182 4.41 15.07 3.30
C VAL A 182 4.85 16.45 2.83
N ASP A 183 5.07 17.39 3.76
CA ASP A 183 5.56 18.74 3.45
C ASP A 183 6.97 18.70 2.82
N ALA A 184 7.88 17.90 3.39
CA ALA A 184 9.23 17.75 2.86
C ALA A 184 9.24 17.18 1.43
N ILE A 185 8.44 16.14 1.17
CA ILE A 185 8.30 15.56 -0.17
C ILE A 185 7.64 16.54 -1.13
N ARG A 186 6.56 17.21 -0.71
CA ARG A 186 5.85 18.19 -1.53
C ARG A 186 6.77 19.33 -1.95
N THR A 187 7.48 19.92 -0.99
CA THR A 187 8.46 20.98 -1.23
C THR A 187 9.52 20.52 -2.23
N ALA A 188 10.10 19.34 -2.04
CA ALA A 188 11.15 18.83 -2.93
C ALA A 188 10.64 18.54 -4.36
N LEU A 189 9.42 18.01 -4.50
CA LEU A 189 8.79 17.82 -5.82
C LEU A 189 8.60 19.17 -6.53
N ASP A 190 8.06 20.16 -5.83
CA ASP A 190 7.76 21.48 -6.40
C ASP A 190 9.04 22.24 -6.78
N GLU A 191 10.09 22.19 -5.95
CA GLU A 191 11.40 22.78 -6.24
C GLU A 191 12.07 22.15 -7.47
N ASN A 192 11.79 20.88 -7.75
CA ASN A 192 12.28 20.17 -8.93
C ASN A 192 11.31 20.25 -10.14
N GLY A 193 10.21 20.99 -10.03
CA GLY A 193 9.25 21.22 -11.12
C GLY A 193 8.21 20.12 -11.33
N PHE A 194 8.04 19.22 -10.36
CA PHE A 194 7.10 18.08 -10.41
C PHE A 194 5.75 18.40 -9.75
N TYR A 195 5.15 19.54 -10.11
CA TYR A 195 3.93 20.07 -9.49
C TYR A 195 2.70 19.16 -9.57
N ASN A 196 2.64 18.28 -10.56
CA ASN A 196 1.48 17.41 -10.83
C ASN A 196 1.65 15.99 -10.29
N VAL A 197 2.80 15.65 -9.71
CA VAL A 197 2.99 14.34 -9.07
C VAL A 197 2.22 14.35 -7.75
N MET A 198 1.27 13.43 -7.59
CA MET A 198 0.41 13.40 -6.40
C MET A 198 1.10 12.69 -5.23
N ILE A 199 0.69 13.02 -4.01
CA ILE A 199 1.11 12.33 -2.77
C ILE A 199 -0.05 11.50 -2.23
N MET A 200 0.14 10.18 -2.18
CA MET A 200 -0.76 9.26 -1.50
C MET A 200 -0.18 8.89 -0.14
N SER A 201 -0.54 9.67 0.88
CA SER A 201 0.06 9.54 2.18
C SER A 201 -0.46 8.31 2.94
N TYR A 202 0.44 7.53 3.52
CA TYR A 202 0.09 6.48 4.50
C TYR A 202 -0.23 7.08 5.86
N SER A 203 -1.18 8.01 5.90
CA SER A 203 -1.50 8.86 7.05
C SER A 203 -1.75 8.07 8.33
N ALA A 204 -2.63 7.07 8.27
CA ALA A 204 -2.95 6.24 9.42
C ALA A 204 -2.37 4.83 9.24
N LYS A 205 -1.06 4.69 9.46
CA LYS A 205 -0.36 3.40 9.39
C LYS A 205 0.04 2.89 10.78
N TYR A 206 -0.55 1.76 11.15
CA TYR A 206 -0.43 1.16 12.47
C TYR A 206 0.74 0.19 12.60
N ALA A 207 1.31 0.07 13.81
CA ALA A 207 2.29 -0.95 14.19
C ALA A 207 1.61 -2.34 14.26
N SER A 208 1.39 -2.96 13.10
CA SER A 208 0.53 -4.13 12.97
C SER A 208 1.28 -5.45 12.76
N ALA A 209 0.76 -6.51 13.38
CA ALA A 209 1.18 -7.89 13.14
C ALA A 209 0.70 -8.45 11.78
N PHE A 210 -0.22 -7.77 11.08
CA PHE A 210 -0.68 -8.21 9.76
C PHE A 210 0.36 -7.98 8.64
N TYR A 211 1.51 -7.37 8.94
CA TYR A 211 2.57 -7.14 7.97
C TYR A 211 3.57 -8.30 7.84
N GLU A 212 3.54 -9.32 8.70
CA GLU A 212 4.56 -10.38 8.70
C GLU A 212 4.74 -11.06 7.33
N PRO A 213 3.68 -11.40 6.57
CA PRO A 213 3.88 -11.98 5.25
C PRO A 213 4.56 -11.02 4.25
N PHE A 214 4.31 -9.71 4.35
CA PHE A 214 4.96 -8.68 3.52
C PHE A 214 6.43 -8.54 3.88
N ARG A 215 6.79 -8.61 5.17
CA ARG A 215 8.21 -8.52 5.57
C ARG A 215 9.03 -9.65 4.96
N ALA A 216 8.44 -10.85 4.89
CA ALA A 216 9.02 -11.95 4.13
C ALA A 216 9.05 -11.64 2.62
N ALA A 217 8.00 -11.06 2.03
CA ALA A 217 7.93 -10.70 0.61
C ALA A 217 8.95 -9.63 0.18
N ALA A 218 9.14 -8.58 0.97
CA ALA A 218 9.96 -7.41 0.63
C ALA A 218 11.38 -7.44 1.23
N ASP A 219 11.74 -8.47 2.01
CA ASP A 219 13.02 -8.61 2.70
C ASP A 219 13.39 -7.35 3.52
N SER A 220 12.44 -6.88 4.32
CA SER A 220 12.49 -5.58 5.03
C SER A 220 12.24 -5.70 6.54
N SER A 221 12.40 -6.90 7.11
CA SER A 221 12.35 -7.07 8.55
C SER A 221 13.47 -6.25 9.22
N PRO A 222 13.16 -5.41 10.22
CA PRO A 222 14.19 -4.76 11.00
C PRO A 222 15.13 -5.80 11.61
N THR A 223 16.43 -5.56 11.51
CA THR A 223 17.45 -6.42 12.10
C THR A 223 17.39 -6.44 13.63
N HIS A 224 16.94 -5.32 14.22
CA HIS A 224 16.76 -5.12 15.65
C HIS A 224 15.48 -4.32 15.93
N GLY A 225 14.90 -4.49 17.10
CA GLY A 225 13.74 -3.73 17.56
C GLY A 225 12.46 -3.91 16.75
N ASN A 226 11.61 -2.89 16.77
CA ASN A 226 10.32 -2.90 16.10
C ASN A 226 10.00 -1.52 15.45
N ARG A 227 8.76 -1.34 14.98
CA ARG A 227 8.33 -0.11 14.28
C ARG A 227 7.40 0.78 15.12
N LYS A 228 7.25 0.50 16.42
CA LYS A 228 6.28 1.18 17.32
C LYS A 228 6.69 2.59 17.74
N SER A 229 7.94 2.98 17.53
CA SER A 229 8.40 4.34 17.80
C SER A 229 7.95 5.36 16.75
N TYR A 230 7.31 4.91 15.65
CA TYR A 230 6.85 5.76 14.56
C TYR A 230 5.54 5.28 13.91
N GLN A 231 5.27 3.97 13.83
CA GLN A 231 3.96 3.46 13.43
C GLN A 231 2.99 3.53 14.62
N MET A 232 1.75 3.92 14.35
CA MET A 232 0.75 4.18 15.39
C MET A 232 0.40 2.95 16.23
N ASP A 233 0.02 3.16 17.49
CA ASP A 233 -0.51 2.09 18.33
C ASP A 233 -1.89 1.61 17.81
N PRO A 234 -2.09 0.31 17.54
CA PRO A 234 -3.39 -0.28 17.20
C PRO A 234 -4.56 0.11 18.12
N ALA A 235 -4.29 0.50 19.37
CA ALA A 235 -5.30 0.93 20.32
C ALA A 235 -5.85 2.36 20.08
N ASN A 236 -5.21 3.16 19.22
CA ASN A 236 -5.47 4.59 19.11
C ASN A 236 -6.30 4.97 17.87
N ALA A 237 -7.58 5.25 18.06
CA ALA A 237 -8.44 5.75 16.98
C ALA A 237 -8.34 7.28 16.74
N LEU A 238 -8.28 8.07 17.82
CA LEU A 238 -8.27 9.55 17.72
C LEU A 238 -6.93 10.11 17.22
N GLU A 239 -5.85 9.33 17.35
CA GLU A 239 -4.55 9.66 16.77
C GLU A 239 -4.61 9.67 15.24
N ALA A 240 -5.36 8.73 14.63
CA ALA A 240 -5.52 8.66 13.17
C ALA A 240 -6.09 9.95 12.56
N ILE A 241 -7.00 10.61 13.30
CA ILE A 241 -7.58 11.89 12.87
C ILE A 241 -6.51 12.97 12.86
N ARG A 242 -5.66 13.04 13.90
CA ARG A 242 -4.59 14.03 13.99
C ARG A 242 -3.54 13.83 12.90
N GLU A 243 -3.15 12.58 12.65
CA GLU A 243 -2.25 12.22 11.55
C GLU A 243 -2.79 12.65 10.19
N CYS A 244 -4.07 12.35 9.92
CA CYS A 244 -4.71 12.76 8.67
C CYS A 244 -4.83 14.28 8.56
N GLU A 245 -5.13 14.99 9.65
CA GLU A 245 -5.22 16.45 9.65
C GLU A 245 -3.89 17.11 9.30
N LEU A 246 -2.78 16.61 9.86
CA LEU A 246 -1.43 17.09 9.53
C LEU A 246 -1.12 16.86 8.05
N ASP A 247 -1.33 15.64 7.54
CA ASP A 247 -1.07 15.33 6.13
C ASP A 247 -1.89 16.15 5.14
N VAL A 248 -3.14 16.47 5.49
CA VAL A 248 -3.98 17.37 4.68
C VAL A 248 -3.36 18.77 4.62
N ILE A 249 -2.89 19.29 5.77
CA ILE A 249 -2.27 20.61 5.86
C ILE A 249 -0.96 20.65 5.07
N GLU A 250 -0.18 19.57 5.13
CA GLU A 250 1.11 19.40 4.45
C GLU A 250 0.99 19.17 2.93
N GLY A 251 -0.23 18.96 2.42
CA GLY A 251 -0.50 18.90 0.97
C GLY A 251 -0.57 17.49 0.39
N ALA A 252 -1.04 16.50 1.14
CA ALA A 252 -1.40 15.19 0.60
C ALA A 252 -2.60 15.27 -0.36
N ASP A 253 -2.57 14.50 -1.44
CA ASP A 253 -3.68 14.38 -2.39
C ASP A 253 -4.62 13.22 -2.03
N PHE A 254 -4.08 12.19 -1.35
CA PHE A 254 -4.84 11.07 -0.80
C PHE A 254 -4.42 10.80 0.64
N LEU A 255 -5.38 10.38 1.45
CA LEU A 255 -5.14 9.79 2.77
C LEU A 255 -5.22 8.27 2.67
N MET A 256 -4.58 7.55 3.60
CA MET A 256 -4.65 6.10 3.63
C MET A 256 -4.72 5.51 5.03
N VAL A 257 -5.50 4.43 5.18
CA VAL A 257 -5.48 3.54 6.36
C VAL A 257 -4.78 2.23 6.03
N LYS A 258 -3.83 1.83 6.88
CA LYS A 258 -3.12 0.55 6.74
C LYS A 258 -2.85 -0.08 8.12
N PRO A 259 -3.24 -1.34 8.38
CA PRO A 259 -4.03 -2.26 7.54
C PRO A 259 -5.51 -1.86 7.38
N ALA A 260 -6.26 -2.57 6.53
CA ALA A 260 -7.66 -2.23 6.22
C ALA A 260 -8.69 -3.02 7.05
N LEU A 261 -8.75 -4.35 6.89
CA LEU A 261 -9.79 -5.18 7.52
C LEU A 261 -9.88 -5.06 9.06
N PRO A 262 -8.77 -4.99 9.82
CA PRO A 262 -8.86 -4.79 11.28
C PRO A 262 -9.16 -3.33 11.70
N TYR A 263 -9.25 -2.38 10.76
CA TYR A 263 -9.39 -0.94 11.02
C TYR A 263 -10.53 -0.30 10.21
N LEU A 264 -11.59 -1.08 9.91
CA LEU A 264 -12.77 -0.57 9.17
C LEU A 264 -13.46 0.59 9.89
N ASP A 265 -13.42 0.62 11.22
CA ASP A 265 -13.91 1.72 12.05
C ASP A 265 -13.09 3.00 11.85
N ILE A 266 -11.77 2.88 11.68
CA ILE A 266 -10.88 4.01 11.36
C ILE A 266 -11.15 4.54 9.96
N ILE A 267 -11.30 3.65 8.97
CA ILE A 267 -11.66 4.02 7.59
C ILE A 267 -12.97 4.81 7.59
N LYS A 268 -13.98 4.33 8.32
CA LYS A 268 -15.26 5.02 8.46
C LYS A 268 -15.11 6.40 9.10
N THR A 269 -14.34 6.48 10.17
CA THR A 269 -14.10 7.73 10.89
C THR A 269 -13.41 8.76 9.99
N ILE A 270 -12.33 8.39 9.30
CA ILE A 270 -11.61 9.29 8.39
C ILE A 270 -12.51 9.72 7.22
N ARG A 271 -13.33 8.81 6.67
CA ARG A 271 -14.29 9.17 5.62
C ARG A 271 -15.33 10.19 6.09
N GLU A 272 -15.74 10.15 7.35
CA GLU A 272 -16.70 11.09 7.95
C GLU A 272 -16.08 12.47 8.23
N GLU A 273 -14.78 12.52 8.54
CA GLU A 273 -14.08 13.76 8.95
C GLU A 273 -13.43 14.51 7.78
N PHE A 274 -12.90 13.80 6.78
CA PHE A 274 -12.13 14.40 5.68
C PHE A 274 -12.86 14.29 4.35
N THR A 275 -12.50 15.13 3.38
CA THR A 275 -13.07 15.12 2.01
C THR A 275 -12.10 14.62 0.95
N LEU A 276 -10.81 14.44 1.27
CA LEU A 276 -9.85 13.88 0.33
C LEU A 276 -10.23 12.43 -0.05
N PRO A 277 -9.79 11.95 -1.22
CA PRO A 277 -9.84 10.54 -1.56
C PRO A 277 -9.17 9.68 -0.49
N LEU A 278 -9.84 8.60 -0.10
CA LEU A 278 -9.36 7.68 0.93
C LEU A 278 -8.95 6.35 0.31
N VAL A 279 -7.71 5.94 0.54
CA VAL A 279 -7.18 4.64 0.14
C VAL A 279 -7.11 3.72 1.36
N SER A 280 -7.34 2.43 1.17
CA SER A 280 -7.13 1.45 2.24
C SER A 280 -6.26 0.31 1.72
N TYR A 281 -5.33 -0.14 2.54
CA TYR A 281 -4.45 -1.26 2.17
C TYR A 281 -4.92 -2.54 2.85
N ASN A 282 -5.55 -3.42 2.07
CA ASN A 282 -5.78 -4.81 2.44
C ASN A 282 -4.44 -5.58 2.38
N VAL A 283 -3.77 -5.67 3.52
CA VAL A 283 -2.35 -6.04 3.54
C VAL A 283 -2.11 -7.54 3.38
N SER A 284 -0.84 -7.90 3.23
CA SER A 284 -0.35 -9.27 3.05
C SER A 284 -0.90 -10.27 4.07
N GLY A 285 -0.99 -9.93 5.36
CA GLY A 285 -1.55 -10.80 6.39
C GLY A 285 -3.04 -11.05 6.23
N GLU A 286 -3.79 -10.04 5.77
CA GLU A 286 -5.21 -10.18 5.48
C GLU A 286 -5.42 -11.11 4.27
N TYR A 287 -4.60 -10.93 3.22
CA TYR A 287 -4.55 -11.80 2.05
C TYR A 287 -4.27 -13.26 2.43
N SER A 288 -3.14 -13.51 3.09
CA SER A 288 -2.70 -14.86 3.44
C SER A 288 -3.65 -15.54 4.43
N MET A 289 -4.26 -14.78 5.35
CA MET A 289 -5.27 -15.30 6.28
C MET A 289 -6.48 -15.86 5.52
N ILE A 290 -7.01 -15.12 4.55
CA ILE A 290 -8.17 -15.55 3.75
C ILE A 290 -7.78 -16.69 2.81
N MET A 291 -6.63 -16.60 2.11
CA MET A 291 -6.16 -17.65 1.22
C MET A 291 -5.95 -18.98 1.95
N ALA A 292 -5.28 -18.96 3.10
CA ALA A 292 -5.06 -20.17 3.90
C ALA A 292 -6.37 -20.80 4.40
N ALA A 293 -7.38 -19.98 4.71
CA ALA A 293 -8.71 -20.47 5.11
C ALA A 293 -9.49 -21.08 3.93
N ILE A 294 -9.34 -20.52 2.72
CA ILE A 294 -9.93 -21.06 1.48
C ILE A 294 -9.26 -22.39 1.11
N GLU A 295 -7.93 -22.46 1.12
CA GLU A 295 -7.17 -23.68 0.82
C GLU A 295 -7.53 -24.84 1.74
N LYS A 296 -7.81 -24.55 3.02
CA LYS A 296 -8.28 -25.54 4.00
C LYS A 296 -9.78 -25.86 3.91
N GLY A 297 -10.52 -25.19 3.03
CA GLY A 297 -11.96 -25.36 2.88
C GLY A 297 -12.80 -24.79 4.02
N PHE A 298 -12.25 -23.91 4.86
CA PHE A 298 -12.98 -23.23 5.93
C PHE A 298 -13.80 -22.04 5.41
N LEU A 299 -13.29 -21.39 4.36
CA LEU A 299 -13.97 -20.33 3.63
C LEU A 299 -14.11 -20.70 2.15
N THR A 300 -14.97 -19.97 1.45
CA THR A 300 -15.08 -20.03 -0.01
C THR A 300 -14.52 -18.75 -0.61
N GLU A 301 -14.25 -18.74 -1.91
CA GLU A 301 -13.75 -17.57 -2.66
C GLU A 301 -14.63 -16.32 -2.50
N ASN A 302 -15.92 -16.49 -2.17
CA ASN A 302 -16.81 -15.36 -1.84
C ASN A 302 -16.29 -14.48 -0.70
N ALA A 303 -15.49 -15.03 0.23
CA ALA A 303 -14.89 -14.27 1.32
C ALA A 303 -13.95 -13.16 0.81
N ILE A 304 -13.33 -13.36 -0.36
CA ILE A 304 -12.48 -12.36 -1.01
C ILE A 304 -13.32 -11.12 -1.34
N LEU A 305 -14.37 -11.28 -2.14
CA LEU A 305 -15.25 -10.16 -2.51
C LEU A 305 -15.93 -9.54 -1.28
N GLU A 306 -16.35 -10.34 -0.30
CA GLU A 306 -16.98 -9.82 0.92
C GLU A 306 -16.04 -8.95 1.76
N SER A 307 -14.75 -9.30 1.82
CA SER A 307 -13.73 -8.49 2.50
C SER A 307 -13.50 -7.14 1.80
N LEU A 308 -13.35 -7.14 0.46
CA LEU A 308 -13.15 -5.93 -0.32
C LEU A 308 -14.38 -5.02 -0.29
N ILE A 309 -15.59 -5.59 -0.39
CA ILE A 309 -16.84 -4.85 -0.23
C ILE A 309 -16.94 -4.23 1.17
N SER A 310 -16.44 -4.91 2.21
CA SER A 310 -16.45 -4.36 3.56
C SER A 310 -15.54 -3.15 3.72
N ILE A 311 -14.38 -3.16 3.07
CA ILE A 311 -13.45 -2.01 3.01
C ILE A 311 -14.08 -0.86 2.22
N LYS A 312 -14.64 -1.13 1.03
CA LYS A 312 -15.34 -0.12 0.23
C LYS A 312 -16.52 0.49 1.00
N ARG A 313 -17.35 -0.34 1.66
CA ARG A 313 -18.50 0.09 2.46
C ARG A 313 -18.08 0.95 3.66
N ALA A 314 -16.91 0.70 4.23
CA ALA A 314 -16.40 1.51 5.32
C ALA A 314 -16.07 2.94 4.88
N GLY A 315 -15.80 3.18 3.59
CA GLY A 315 -15.57 4.52 3.05
C GLY A 315 -14.37 4.65 2.13
N SER A 316 -13.66 3.56 1.84
CA SER A 316 -12.50 3.58 0.95
C SER A 316 -12.93 3.90 -0.49
N ASP A 317 -12.25 4.85 -1.12
CA ASP A 317 -12.38 5.16 -2.54
C ASP A 317 -11.56 4.18 -3.37
N LEU A 318 -10.31 3.91 -2.99
CA LEU A 318 -9.44 2.92 -3.64
C LEU A 318 -8.93 1.88 -2.64
N ILE A 319 -8.59 0.69 -3.10
CA ILE A 319 -8.12 -0.42 -2.27
C ILE A 319 -6.84 -1.01 -2.87
N ILE A 320 -5.75 -0.94 -2.11
CA ILE A 320 -4.54 -1.70 -2.42
C ILE A 320 -4.75 -3.14 -1.93
N THR A 321 -4.72 -4.11 -2.85
CA THR A 321 -4.94 -5.52 -2.50
C THR A 321 -4.25 -6.49 -3.46
N ASN A 322 -3.60 -7.51 -2.91
CA ASN A 322 -3.10 -8.64 -3.71
C ASN A 322 -4.24 -9.47 -4.33
N PHE A 323 -5.48 -9.38 -3.83
CA PHE A 323 -6.62 -10.03 -4.48
C PHE A 323 -7.00 -9.41 -5.83
N ALA A 324 -6.44 -8.25 -6.22
CA ALA A 324 -6.78 -7.61 -7.49
C ALA A 324 -6.45 -8.53 -8.67
N SER A 325 -5.31 -9.20 -8.67
CA SER A 325 -4.92 -10.16 -9.71
C SER A 325 -5.94 -11.30 -9.81
N TYR A 326 -6.28 -11.90 -8.66
CA TYR A 326 -7.21 -13.01 -8.56
C TYR A 326 -8.62 -12.64 -9.07
N VAL A 327 -9.15 -11.51 -8.61
CA VAL A 327 -10.49 -11.02 -8.95
C VAL A 327 -10.60 -10.68 -10.44
N LEU A 328 -9.57 -10.05 -11.00
CA LEU A 328 -9.56 -9.64 -12.41
C LEU A 328 -9.34 -10.81 -13.37
N LEU A 329 -8.43 -11.74 -13.05
CA LEU A 329 -8.13 -12.87 -13.92
C LEU A 329 -9.26 -13.91 -13.97
N ASN A 330 -10.06 -14.01 -12.90
CA ASN A 330 -11.22 -14.91 -12.82
C ASN A 330 -12.56 -14.20 -13.15
N ASP A 331 -12.53 -12.96 -13.62
CA ASP A 331 -13.70 -12.19 -14.02
C ASP A 331 -14.80 -12.14 -12.92
N LEU A 332 -14.39 -11.90 -11.67
CA LEU A 332 -15.27 -11.88 -10.49
C LEU A 332 -15.96 -10.52 -10.24
N LEU A 333 -15.62 -9.49 -11.03
CA LEU A 333 -16.21 -8.14 -11.01
C LEU A 333 -16.85 -7.76 -12.34
#